data_AF-A0A7C4UV89-F1
#
_entry.id   AF-A0A7C4UV89-F1
#
_cell.length_a   1.000
_cell.length_b   1.000
_cell.length_c   1.000
_cell.angle_alpha   90.00
_cell.angle_beta   90.00
_cell.angle_gamma   90.00
#
_symmetry.space_group_name_H-M   'P 1'
#
loop_
_entity.id
_entity.type
_entity.pdbx_description
1 polymer ?
#
loop_
_entity_poly.entity_id
_entity_poly.type
_entity_poly.pdbx_seq_one_letter_code
_entity_poly.pdbx_strand_id
1 'polypeptide(L)'
;MAKLASDIHKGDFLVIDGNICKIIEVDKKSGGGQFGSIVHAKYIDLKTGHIHDKRFNPSEKLEEADVQLTEAVFSYKDQDVYYFMDENTYEQFEINGKVLGNYAKFIKENDKVELVLYNGEAVAVNIPEKVRVKVVQTGEVTSGTDKSVWKPAIIEGNIEIMVPGFIKTGDTIIISTEKLEYIGRE
;
A
#
# COMPACT_ATOMS: atom_id res chain seq x y z
N MET A 1 13.67 7.26 16.93
CA MET A 1 13.67 8.75 16.97
C MET A 1 12.24 9.22 17.20
N ALA A 2 11.99 10.48 17.59
CA ALA A 2 10.63 10.95 17.86
C ALA A 2 10.21 12.01 16.84
N LYS A 3 9.06 11.81 16.21
CA LYS A 3 8.46 12.66 15.18
C LYS A 3 7.27 13.40 15.76
N LEU A 4 7.07 14.66 15.39
CA LEU A 4 5.86 15.38 15.79
C LEU A 4 4.67 14.87 14.98
N ALA A 5 3.49 14.82 15.59
CA ALA A 5 2.26 14.48 14.89
C ALA A 5 2.00 15.42 13.72
N SER A 6 2.42 16.70 13.79
CA SER A 6 2.37 17.63 12.64
C SER A 6 3.16 17.16 11.42
N ASP A 7 4.16 16.32 11.63
CA ASP A 7 5.16 15.95 10.63
C ASP A 7 4.95 14.53 10.11
N ILE A 8 3.96 13.79 10.61
CA ILE A 8 3.66 12.45 10.10
C ILE A 8 3.15 12.50 8.66
N HIS A 9 3.50 11.47 7.91
CA HIS A 9 3.07 11.24 6.53
C HIS A 9 2.53 9.83 6.39
N LYS A 10 1.75 9.63 5.33
CA LYS A 10 1.37 8.29 4.90
C LYS A 10 2.61 7.45 4.64
N GLY A 11 2.60 6.21 5.10
CA GLY A 11 3.71 5.27 4.98
C GLY A 11 4.67 5.27 6.17
N ASP A 12 4.60 6.25 7.08
CA ASP A 12 5.42 6.25 8.28
C ASP A 12 5.14 5.02 9.16
N PHE A 13 6.20 4.41 9.69
CA PHE A 13 6.14 3.36 10.69
C PHE A 13 6.36 3.96 12.07
N LEU A 14 5.34 3.91 12.93
CA LEU A 14 5.34 4.52 14.25
C LEU A 14 4.98 3.50 15.32
N VAL A 15 5.49 3.69 16.53
CA VAL A 15 5.05 2.95 17.72
C VAL A 15 3.92 3.73 18.37
N ILE A 16 2.71 3.15 18.37
CA ILE A 16 1.50 3.75 18.94
C ILE A 16 0.92 2.78 19.95
N ASP A 17 0.77 3.23 21.20
CA ASP A 17 0.23 2.43 22.31
C ASP A 17 0.99 1.09 22.50
N GLY A 18 2.29 1.08 22.17
CA GLY A 18 3.19 -0.08 22.29
C GLY A 18 3.19 -1.04 21.08
N ASN A 19 2.39 -0.78 20.05
CA ASN A 19 2.34 -1.58 18.83
C ASN A 19 2.99 -0.85 17.67
N ILE A 20 3.62 -1.62 16.77
CA ILE A 20 4.12 -1.07 15.51
C ILE A 20 2.96 -0.88 14.53
N CYS A 21 2.82 0.34 14.08
CA CYS A 21 1.72 0.79 13.24
C CYS A 21 2.26 1.44 11.97
N LYS A 22 1.56 1.23 10.86
CA LYS A 22 1.82 1.96 9.61
C LYS A 22 0.72 2.99 9.38
N ILE A 23 1.10 4.23 9.15
CA ILE A 23 0.16 5.29 8.79
C ILE A 23 -0.38 5.04 7.38
N ILE A 24 -1.69 4.92 7.23
CA ILE A 24 -2.36 4.68 5.94
C ILE A 24 -2.97 5.96 5.37
N GLU A 25 -3.40 6.89 6.22
CA GLU A 25 -4.02 8.15 5.82
C GLU A 25 -3.72 9.23 6.86
N VAL A 26 -3.47 10.46 6.42
CA VAL A 26 -3.27 11.62 7.28
C VAL A 26 -4.02 12.81 6.70
N ASP A 27 -4.87 13.43 7.51
CA ASP A 27 -5.54 14.69 7.23
C ASP A 27 -5.13 15.73 8.27
N LYS A 28 -4.44 16.78 7.81
CA LYS A 28 -3.95 17.86 8.67
C LYS A 28 -4.90 19.05 8.54
N LYS A 29 -5.76 19.24 9.53
CA LYS A 29 -6.67 20.40 9.57
C LYS A 29 -6.02 21.54 10.35
N SER A 30 -5.59 22.55 9.61
CA SER A 30 -5.19 23.84 10.17
C SER A 30 -6.45 24.60 10.59
N GLY A 31 -6.78 24.56 11.88
CA GLY A 31 -7.83 25.39 12.45
C GLY A 31 -7.37 26.85 12.58
N GLY A 32 -8.18 27.80 12.12
CA GLY A 32 -7.99 29.23 12.41
C GLY A 32 -8.79 29.64 13.66
N GLY A 33 -8.18 30.41 14.57
CA GLY A 33 -8.84 30.95 15.75
C GLY A 33 -8.87 30.01 16.96
N GLN A 34 -10.01 29.92 17.65
CA GLN A 34 -10.17 29.24 18.95
C GLN A 34 -10.12 27.70 18.88
N PHE A 35 -10.22 27.12 17.68
CA PHE A 35 -10.07 25.69 17.45
C PHE A 35 -8.66 25.42 16.94
N GLY A 36 -7.79 24.92 17.81
CA GLY A 36 -6.39 24.60 17.49
C GLY A 36 -6.25 23.63 16.31
N SER A 37 -5.05 23.56 15.74
CA SER A 37 -4.75 22.60 14.67
C SER A 37 -4.88 21.16 15.18
N ILE A 38 -5.42 20.26 14.36
CA ILE A 38 -5.60 18.84 14.67
C ILE A 38 -5.03 18.01 13.53
N VAL A 39 -4.31 16.94 13.89
CA VAL A 39 -3.88 15.92 12.93
C VAL A 39 -4.77 14.71 13.11
N HIS A 40 -5.50 14.35 12.06
CA HIS A 40 -6.33 13.16 12.02
C HIS A 40 -5.59 12.11 11.21
N ALA A 41 -5.33 10.93 11.78
CA ALA A 41 -4.66 9.86 11.07
C ALA A 41 -5.40 8.55 11.21
N LYS A 42 -5.43 7.79 10.11
CA LYS A 42 -5.74 6.36 10.14
C LYS A 42 -4.44 5.58 10.03
N TYR A 43 -4.34 4.51 10.81
CA TYR A 43 -3.18 3.63 10.80
C TYR A 43 -3.61 2.18 10.98
N ILE A 44 -2.80 1.27 10.47
CA ILE A 44 -2.97 -0.16 10.65
C ILE A 44 -1.97 -0.66 11.68
N ASP A 45 -2.44 -1.38 12.68
CA ASP A 45 -1.60 -2.18 13.57
C ASP A 45 -1.07 -3.37 12.77
N LEU A 46 0.26 -3.48 12.61
CA LEU A 46 0.87 -4.50 11.76
C LEU A 46 0.83 -5.89 12.39
N LYS A 47 0.64 -6.00 13.71
CA LYS A 47 0.53 -7.27 14.41
C LYS A 47 -0.88 -7.86 14.27
N THR A 48 -1.91 -7.03 14.40
CA THR A 48 -3.31 -7.49 14.37
C THR A 48 -4.00 -7.28 13.02
N GLY A 49 -3.46 -6.41 12.17
CA GLY A 49 -4.08 -5.95 10.93
C GLY A 49 -5.29 -5.02 11.15
N HIS A 50 -5.55 -4.58 12.39
CA HIS A 50 -6.68 -3.70 12.68
C HIS A 50 -6.39 -2.26 12.27
N ILE A 51 -7.38 -1.62 11.63
CA ILE A 51 -7.32 -0.22 11.25
C ILE A 51 -7.91 0.62 12.37
N HIS A 52 -7.14 1.59 12.83
CA HIS A 52 -7.51 2.56 13.85
C HIS A 52 -7.62 3.95 13.24
N ASP A 53 -8.46 4.76 13.85
CA ASP A 53 -8.68 6.15 13.53
C ASP A 53 -8.44 6.96 14.82
N LYS A 54 -7.44 7.86 14.81
CA LYS A 54 -7.03 8.64 15.99
C LYS A 54 -6.73 10.09 15.59
N ARG A 55 -7.06 11.00 16.50
CA ARG A 55 -6.68 12.41 16.41
C ARG A 55 -5.52 12.67 17.36
N PHE A 56 -4.51 13.35 16.85
CA PHE A 56 -3.32 13.73 17.58
C PHE A 56 -3.26 15.24 17.74
N ASN A 57 -2.71 15.68 18.87
CA ASN A 57 -2.30 17.08 19.00
C ASN A 57 -1.06 17.30 18.12
N PRO A 58 -0.94 18.40 17.37
CA PRO A 58 0.21 18.62 16.47
C PRO A 58 1.58 18.57 17.17
N SER A 59 1.63 18.97 18.45
CA SER A 59 2.84 18.94 19.28
C SER A 59 3.10 17.59 19.96
N GLU A 60 2.22 16.62 19.79
CA GLU A 60 2.39 15.26 20.32
C GLU A 60 3.57 14.60 19.63
N LYS A 61 4.44 13.98 20.43
CA LYS A 61 5.61 13.26 19.94
C LYS A 61 5.26 11.79 19.80
N LEU A 62 5.43 11.27 18.60
CA LEU A 62 5.23 9.88 18.25
C LEU A 62 6.58 9.23 18.03
N GLU A 63 6.77 8.02 18.54
CA GLU A 63 8.00 7.28 18.37
C GLU A 63 8.04 6.65 16.97
N GLU A 64 9.12 6.88 16.23
CA GLU A 64 9.37 6.22 14.95
C GLU A 64 9.91 4.82 15.21
N ALA A 65 9.30 3.84 14.55
CA ALA A 65 9.78 2.47 14.57
C ALA A 65 11.08 2.37 13.75
N ASP A 66 12.11 1.77 14.33
CA ASP A 66 13.35 1.47 13.63
C ASP A 66 13.13 0.25 12.72
N VAL A 67 12.80 0.51 11.47
CA VAL A 67 12.50 -0.51 10.47
C VAL A 67 13.66 -0.70 9.51
N GLN A 68 13.87 -1.94 9.09
CA GLN A 68 14.88 -2.33 8.11
C GLN A 68 14.19 -2.85 6.85
N LEU A 69 14.79 -2.59 5.70
CA LEU A 69 14.30 -3.11 4.42
C LEU A 69 15.15 -4.31 4.01
N THR A 70 14.51 -5.37 3.54
CA THR A 70 15.19 -6.60 3.13
C THR A 70 14.50 -7.18 1.92
N GLU A 71 15.27 -7.56 0.91
CA GLU A 71 14.74 -8.20 -0.29
C GLU A 71 14.41 -9.67 0.01
N ALA A 72 13.21 -10.10 -0.35
CA ALA A 72 12.78 -11.49 -0.22
C ALA A 72 11.97 -11.92 -1.44
N VAL A 73 11.89 -13.22 -1.66
CA VAL A 73 11.09 -13.83 -2.72
C VAL A 73 9.82 -14.40 -2.11
N PHE A 74 8.67 -14.09 -2.71
CA PHE A 74 7.42 -14.73 -2.31
C PHE A 74 7.47 -16.23 -2.65
N SER A 75 7.33 -17.06 -1.62
CA SER A 75 7.48 -18.51 -1.74
C SER A 75 6.14 -19.21 -1.91
N TYR A 76 5.22 -19.05 -0.96
CA TYR A 76 3.88 -19.62 -1.05
C TYR A 76 2.93 -18.93 -0.06
N LYS A 77 1.64 -19.21 -0.22
CA LYS A 77 0.58 -18.76 0.70
C LYS A 77 -0.04 -19.98 1.37
N ASP A 78 -0.24 -19.92 2.68
CA ASP A 78 -1.10 -20.86 3.41
C ASP A 78 -2.24 -20.10 4.09
N GLN A 79 -3.48 -20.47 3.80
CA GLN A 79 -4.69 -19.79 4.28
C GLN A 79 -4.67 -18.27 4.05
N ASP A 80 -4.44 -17.47 5.09
CA ASP A 80 -4.35 -16.01 5.05
C ASP A 80 -2.93 -15.51 5.34
N VAL A 81 -1.93 -16.38 5.38
CA VAL A 81 -0.52 -16.06 5.67
C VAL A 81 0.31 -16.23 4.40
N TYR A 82 1.16 -15.24 4.11
CA TYR A 82 2.05 -15.22 2.97
C TYR A 82 3.48 -15.43 3.46
N TYR A 83 4.17 -16.41 2.88
CA TYR A 83 5.54 -16.76 3.22
C TYR A 83 6.51 -16.21 2.17
N PHE A 84 7.57 -15.58 2.67
CA PHE A 84 8.64 -14.97 1.89
C PHE A 84 9.98 -15.56 2.34
N MET A 85 10.94 -15.66 1.44
CA MET A 85 12.27 -16.21 1.73
C MET A 85 13.34 -15.23 1.27
N ASP A 86 14.26 -14.86 2.16
CA ASP A 86 15.46 -14.11 1.79
C ASP A 86 16.43 -15.05 1.05
N GLU A 87 16.86 -14.66 -0.16
CA GLU A 87 17.73 -15.49 -0.99
C GLU A 87 19.19 -15.55 -0.49
N ASN A 88 19.60 -14.59 0.35
CA ASN A 88 20.96 -14.49 0.89
C ASN A 88 21.11 -15.26 2.21
N THR A 89 20.13 -15.13 3.10
CA THR A 89 20.17 -15.75 4.44
C THR A 89 19.39 -17.06 4.52
N TYR A 90 18.52 -17.33 3.55
CA TYR A 90 17.53 -18.42 3.58
C TYR A 90 16.54 -18.33 4.76
N GLU A 91 16.43 -17.16 5.39
CA GLU A 91 15.43 -16.92 6.43
C GLU A 91 14.04 -16.83 5.80
N GLN A 92 13.07 -17.39 6.51
CA GLN A 92 11.67 -17.34 6.14
C GLN A 92 10.94 -16.30 6.98
N PHE A 93 10.15 -15.49 6.29
CA PHE A 93 9.32 -14.45 6.87
C PHE A 93 7.87 -14.72 6.55
N GLU A 94 6.98 -14.46 7.50
CA GLU A 94 5.54 -14.60 7.32
C GLU A 94 4.84 -13.25 7.51
N ILE A 95 3.86 -12.95 6.66
CA ILE A 95 3.07 -11.73 6.74
C ILE A 95 1.59 -12.08 6.59
N ASN A 96 0.76 -11.50 7.45
CA ASN A 96 -0.69 -11.66 7.36
C ASN A 96 -1.23 -10.96 6.10
N GLY A 97 -2.08 -11.65 5.34
CA GLY A 97 -2.71 -11.14 4.13
C GLY A 97 -3.53 -9.87 4.35
N LYS A 98 -4.05 -9.63 5.57
CA LYS A 98 -4.72 -8.36 5.92
C LYS A 98 -3.77 -7.17 5.86
N VAL A 99 -2.49 -7.37 6.20
CA VAL A 99 -1.45 -6.32 6.14
C VAL A 99 -1.05 -6.04 4.69
N LEU A 100 -1.05 -7.06 3.83
CA LEU A 100 -0.81 -6.91 2.39
C LEU A 100 -1.95 -6.18 1.67
N GLY A 101 -3.19 -6.30 2.15
CA GLY A 101 -4.35 -5.66 1.56
C GLY A 101 -4.54 -6.02 0.09
N ASN A 102 -4.79 -5.02 -0.77
CA ASN A 102 -4.97 -5.24 -2.20
C ASN A 102 -3.70 -5.71 -2.92
N TYR A 103 -2.51 -5.47 -2.36
CA TYR A 103 -1.24 -5.91 -2.95
C TYR A 103 -1.13 -7.43 -3.05
N ALA A 104 -1.78 -8.15 -2.13
CA ALA A 104 -1.88 -9.60 -2.13
C ALA A 104 -2.41 -10.20 -3.44
N LYS A 105 -3.14 -9.41 -4.26
CA LYS A 105 -3.66 -9.81 -5.58
C LYS A 105 -2.64 -9.68 -6.71
N PHE A 106 -1.56 -8.93 -6.48
CA PHE A 106 -0.53 -8.65 -7.47
C PHE A 106 0.72 -9.50 -7.30
N ILE A 107 0.99 -10.02 -6.10
CA ILE A 107 2.13 -10.89 -5.85
C ILE A 107 1.89 -12.26 -6.49
N LYS A 108 2.84 -12.71 -7.30
CA LYS A 108 2.91 -14.07 -7.84
C LYS A 108 4.08 -14.82 -7.21
N GLU A 109 3.96 -16.14 -7.20
CA GLU A 109 5.03 -17.03 -6.75
C GLU A 109 6.35 -16.70 -7.47
N ASN A 110 7.44 -16.64 -6.71
CA ASN A 110 8.78 -16.23 -7.16
C ASN A 110 8.96 -14.73 -7.47
N ASP A 111 7.98 -13.87 -7.20
CA ASP A 111 8.18 -12.42 -7.27
C ASP A 111 9.11 -11.94 -6.15
N LYS A 112 10.07 -11.08 -6.52
CA LYS A 112 10.92 -10.35 -5.57
C LYS A 112 10.15 -9.19 -4.99
N VAL A 113 10.14 -9.09 -3.67
CA VAL A 113 9.51 -8.02 -2.90
C VAL A 113 10.50 -7.47 -1.86
N GLU A 114 10.26 -6.26 -1.40
CA GLU A 114 11.02 -5.69 -0.29
C GLU A 114 10.17 -5.78 0.99
N LEU A 115 10.65 -6.53 1.97
CA LEU A 115 10.01 -6.66 3.28
C LEU A 115 10.47 -5.52 4.19
N VAL A 116 9.57 -5.11 5.08
CA VAL A 116 9.85 -4.21 6.18
C VAL A 116 9.98 -5.06 7.44
N LEU A 117 11.19 -5.12 7.97
CA LEU A 117 11.52 -5.82 9.21
C LEU A 117 11.50 -4.84 10.39
N TYR A 118 10.98 -5.29 11.52
CA TYR A 118 11.06 -4.59 12.80
C TYR A 118 11.48 -5.58 13.88
N ASN A 119 12.60 -5.29 14.57
CA ASN A 119 13.19 -6.20 15.56
C ASN A 119 13.42 -7.64 15.04
N GLY A 120 13.71 -7.80 13.74
CA GLY A 120 13.93 -9.09 13.08
C GLY A 120 12.67 -9.80 12.59
N GLU A 121 11.47 -9.25 12.83
CA GLU A 121 10.21 -9.80 12.33
C GLU A 121 9.70 -9.02 11.12
N ALA A 122 9.19 -9.70 10.10
CA ALA A 122 8.58 -9.03 8.96
C ALA A 122 7.19 -8.50 9.32
N VAL A 123 7.03 -7.18 9.28
CA VAL A 123 5.80 -6.50 9.70
C VAL A 123 4.99 -5.96 8.54
N ALA A 124 5.61 -5.75 7.38
CA ALA A 124 4.92 -5.29 6.18
C ALA A 124 5.73 -5.62 4.91
N VAL A 125 5.10 -5.48 3.76
CA VAL A 125 5.81 -5.39 2.48
C VAL A 125 5.89 -3.93 2.08
N ASN A 126 7.07 -3.49 1.68
CA ASN A 126 7.25 -2.20 1.04
C ASN A 126 6.76 -2.29 -0.40
N ILE A 127 5.58 -1.70 -0.61
CA ILE A 127 4.87 -1.77 -1.87
C ILE A 127 4.93 -0.39 -2.51
N PRO A 128 5.39 -0.28 -3.76
CA PRO A 128 5.28 0.95 -4.51
C PRO A 128 3.82 1.41 -4.58
N GLU A 129 3.54 2.69 -4.28
CA GLU A 129 2.19 3.24 -4.41
C GLU A 129 1.64 3.14 -5.84
N LYS A 130 2.56 3.06 -6.82
CA LYS A 130 2.27 2.98 -8.24
C LYS A 130 3.00 1.79 -8.83
N VAL A 131 2.27 0.93 -9.53
CA VAL A 131 2.85 -0.21 -10.26
C VAL A 131 2.47 -0.14 -11.73
N ARG A 132 3.37 -0.65 -12.57
CA ARG A 132 3.12 -0.85 -13.99
C ARG A 132 2.51 -2.22 -14.18
N VAL A 133 1.38 -2.28 -14.86
CA VAL A 133 0.68 -3.53 -15.17
C VAL A 133 0.25 -3.54 -16.62
N LYS A 134 0.25 -4.72 -17.23
CA LYS A 134 -0.23 -4.90 -18.59
C LYS A 134 -1.74 -5.14 -18.60
N VAL A 135 -2.43 -4.55 -19.57
CA VAL A 135 -3.85 -4.83 -19.83
C VAL A 135 -3.98 -6.17 -20.57
N VAL A 136 -4.63 -7.14 -19.93
CA VAL A 136 -4.89 -8.48 -20.47
C VAL A 136 -6.09 -8.48 -21.41
N GLN A 137 -7.15 -7.76 -21.05
CA GLN A 137 -8.37 -7.69 -21.85
C GLN A 137 -9.11 -6.39 -21.60
N THR A 138 -9.59 -5.73 -22.65
CA THR A 138 -10.52 -4.60 -22.55
C THR A 138 -11.43 -4.54 -23.76
N GLY A 139 -12.63 -3.99 -23.60
CA GLY A 139 -13.60 -3.85 -24.69
C GLY A 139 -13.21 -2.77 -25.70
N GLU A 140 -13.73 -2.90 -26.92
CA GLU A 140 -13.65 -1.84 -27.93
C GLU A 140 -14.71 -0.76 -27.67
N VAL A 141 -14.37 0.51 -27.89
CA VAL A 141 -15.31 1.62 -27.77
C VAL A 141 -15.99 1.81 -29.12
N THR A 142 -17.30 1.53 -29.19
CA THR A 142 -18.05 1.49 -30.47
C THR A 142 -18.53 2.86 -30.95
N SER A 143 -18.32 3.96 -30.23
CA SER A 143 -18.81 5.28 -30.67
C SER A 143 -18.03 6.44 -30.08
N GLY A 144 -17.62 7.36 -30.95
CA GLY A 144 -17.25 8.72 -30.58
C GLY A 144 -15.84 8.88 -30.03
N THR A 145 -15.10 9.78 -30.64
CA THR A 145 -13.75 10.24 -30.28
C THR A 145 -13.74 11.02 -28.94
N ASP A 146 -14.43 10.54 -27.92
CA ASP A 146 -14.52 11.22 -26.63
C ASP A 146 -13.47 10.67 -25.67
N LYS A 147 -12.46 11.50 -25.38
CA LYS A 147 -11.38 11.24 -24.41
C LYS A 147 -11.88 11.03 -22.97
N SER A 148 -13.19 11.17 -22.72
CA SER A 148 -13.82 11.14 -21.40
C SER A 148 -14.70 9.90 -21.15
N VAL A 149 -14.63 8.89 -22.01
CA VAL A 149 -15.32 7.62 -21.76
C VAL A 149 -14.39 6.69 -20.97
N TRP A 150 -14.89 6.15 -19.86
CA TRP A 150 -14.21 5.11 -19.08
C TRP A 150 -14.82 3.74 -19.39
N LYS A 151 -13.98 2.71 -19.43
CA LYS A 151 -14.39 1.33 -19.72
C LYS A 151 -13.72 0.35 -18.75
N PRO A 152 -14.35 -0.80 -18.47
CA PRO A 152 -13.71 -1.86 -17.71
C PRO A 152 -12.56 -2.49 -18.50
N ALA A 153 -11.49 -2.83 -17.80
CA ALA A 153 -10.35 -3.58 -18.31
C ALA A 153 -9.85 -4.57 -17.25
N ILE A 154 -9.42 -5.75 -17.71
CA ILE A 154 -8.76 -6.77 -16.91
C ILE A 154 -7.26 -6.58 -17.09
N ILE A 155 -6.54 -6.43 -15.99
CA ILE A 155 -5.07 -6.33 -15.94
C ILE A 155 -4.45 -7.66 -15.50
N GLU A 156 -3.12 -7.75 -15.58
CA GLU A 156 -2.37 -8.86 -15.00
C GLU A 156 -2.75 -9.07 -13.53
N GLY A 157 -2.98 -10.33 -13.16
CA GLY A 157 -3.56 -10.69 -11.85
C GLY A 157 -5.09 -10.87 -11.87
N ASN A 158 -5.73 -10.77 -13.04
CA ASN A 158 -7.18 -10.95 -13.20
C ASN A 158 -8.02 -9.96 -12.37
N ILE A 159 -7.50 -8.73 -12.25
CA ILE A 159 -8.15 -7.64 -11.52
C ILE A 159 -8.87 -6.76 -12.54
N GLU A 160 -10.14 -6.46 -12.28
CA GLU A 160 -10.93 -5.54 -13.09
C GLU A 160 -10.76 -4.10 -12.57
N ILE A 161 -10.41 -3.18 -13.47
CA ILE A 161 -10.25 -1.75 -13.17
C ILE A 161 -10.92 -0.90 -14.26
N MET A 162 -11.23 0.35 -13.94
CA MET A 162 -11.72 1.32 -14.92
C MET A 162 -10.54 2.02 -15.59
N VAL A 163 -10.50 1.99 -16.92
CA VAL A 163 -9.47 2.66 -17.74
C VAL A 163 -10.10 3.61 -18.75
N PRO A 164 -9.39 4.66 -19.20
CA PRO A 164 -9.87 5.50 -20.29
C PRO A 164 -10.11 4.72 -21.59
N GLY A 165 -11.08 5.16 -22.39
CA GLY A 165 -11.54 4.45 -23.60
C GLY A 165 -10.47 4.22 -24.67
N PHE A 166 -9.40 5.03 -24.67
CA PHE A 166 -8.27 4.90 -25.60
C PHE A 166 -7.28 3.78 -25.25
N ILE A 167 -7.36 3.19 -24.06
CA ILE A 167 -6.51 2.08 -23.65
C ILE A 167 -6.89 0.81 -24.41
N LYS A 168 -5.89 0.07 -24.90
CA LYS A 168 -6.06 -1.17 -25.67
C LYS A 168 -5.47 -2.36 -24.93
N THR A 169 -5.91 -3.55 -25.30
CA THR A 169 -5.30 -4.80 -24.85
C THR A 169 -3.81 -4.82 -25.22
N GLY A 170 -2.96 -5.15 -24.26
CA GLY A 170 -1.50 -5.16 -24.42
C GLY A 170 -0.81 -3.86 -24.00
N ASP A 171 -1.54 -2.77 -23.78
CA ASP A 171 -0.96 -1.51 -23.27
C ASP A 171 -0.44 -1.71 -21.83
N THR A 172 0.66 -1.03 -21.51
CA THR A 172 1.17 -0.94 -20.13
C THR A 172 0.63 0.34 -19.50
N ILE A 173 0.01 0.20 -18.33
CA ILE A 173 -0.59 1.31 -17.60
C ILE A 173 -0.03 1.36 -16.18
N ILE A 174 -0.08 2.55 -15.60
CA ILE A 174 0.31 2.81 -14.22
C ILE A 174 -0.97 2.85 -13.39
N ILE A 175 -1.03 2.03 -12.35
CA ILE A 175 -2.18 1.94 -11.44
C ILE A 175 -1.77 2.22 -10.00
N SER A 176 -2.73 2.64 -9.18
CA SER A 176 -2.58 2.67 -7.72
C SER A 176 -2.78 1.27 -7.15
N THR A 177 -1.80 0.75 -6.42
CA THR A 177 -1.89 -0.56 -5.76
C THR A 177 -2.93 -0.60 -4.63
N GLU A 178 -3.18 0.56 -4.01
CA GLU A 178 -4.13 0.69 -2.91
C GLU A 178 -5.57 0.76 -3.41
N LYS A 179 -5.86 1.68 -4.35
CA LYS A 179 -7.22 1.94 -4.83
C LYS A 179 -7.63 1.12 -6.05
N LEU A 180 -6.67 0.47 -6.71
CA LEU A 180 -6.87 -0.22 -7.99
C LEU A 180 -7.38 0.74 -9.09
N GLU A 181 -6.93 2.00 -9.03
CA GLU A 181 -7.33 3.04 -9.97
C GLU A 181 -6.24 3.32 -11.00
N TYR A 182 -6.65 3.62 -12.24
CA TYR A 182 -5.75 4.09 -13.30
C TYR A 182 -5.17 5.46 -12.94
N ILE A 183 -3.85 5.58 -13.01
CA ILE A 183 -3.12 6.84 -12.77
C ILE A 183 -2.62 7.44 -14.10
N GLY A 184 -2.14 6.60 -15.01
CA GLY A 184 -1.54 7.06 -16.24
C GLY A 184 -1.17 5.92 -17.19
N ARG A 185 -0.73 6.30 -18.38
CA ARG A 185 -0.22 5.40 -19.42
C ARG A 185 1.28 5.68 -19.60
N GLU A 186 2.04 4.63 -19.88
CA GLU A 186 3.43 4.73 -20.33
C GLU A 186 3.52 4.84 -21.86
#